data_AF-A0A2G9ZPD8-F1
#
_entry.id   AF-A0A2G9ZPD8-F1
#
_cell.length_a   1.000
_cell.length_b   1.000
_cell.length_c   1.000
_cell.angle_alpha   90.00
_cell.angle_beta   90.00
_cell.angle_gamma   90.00
#
_symmetry.space_group_name_H-M   'P 1'
#
loop_
_entity.id
_entity.type
_entity.pdbx_description
1 polymer ?
#
loop_
_entity_poly.entity_id
_entity_poly.type
_entity_poly.pdbx_seq_one_letter_code
_entity_poly.pdbx_strand_id
1 'polypeptide(L)'
;MCDIIWCKKKKDGKDCDTINYLDPYYFWNWEGTIACAECGTVYYIHMINGFMYKGPEERPGEKPDTRPLYADKPYDGYSNYRPGVEGRTRPYQCMPRSWLTGTADMVKFSIRGRPVRGWRPQPKSAGLAGTFGFNWDIQKLSPEVWEEYQKKLAKGEVKDW
;
A
#
# COMPACT_ATOMS: atom_id res chain seq x y z
N MET A 1 -10.88 -9.92 -2.13
CA MET A 1 -10.61 -11.12 -2.95
C MET A 1 -9.75 -10.65 -4.11
N CYS A 2 -8.66 -11.34 -4.41
CA CYS A 2 -7.74 -10.99 -5.50
C CYS A 2 -7.98 -11.96 -6.64
N ASP A 3 -8.20 -11.48 -7.87
CA ASP A 3 -8.24 -12.38 -9.02
C ASP A 3 -6.84 -12.86 -9.40
N ILE A 4 -6.81 -13.99 -10.10
CA ILE A 4 -5.58 -14.67 -10.50
C ILE A 4 -5.62 -15.00 -11.98
N ILE A 5 -4.44 -15.02 -12.60
CA ILE A 5 -4.25 -15.60 -13.93
C ILE A 5 -3.41 -16.86 -13.76
N TRP A 6 -4.04 -18.03 -13.89
CA TRP A 6 -3.32 -19.29 -13.95
C TRP A 6 -2.84 -19.55 -15.38
N CYS A 7 -1.56 -19.35 -15.62
CA CYS A 7 -0.97 -19.57 -16.93
C CYS A 7 -0.72 -21.06 -17.18
N LYS A 8 -1.43 -21.64 -18.15
CA LYS A 8 -1.29 -23.05 -18.59
C LYS A 8 -0.53 -23.21 -19.91
N LYS A 9 0.27 -22.21 -20.30
CA LYS A 9 0.98 -22.25 -21.59
C LYS A 9 2.15 -23.21 -21.60
N LYS A 10 2.35 -23.88 -22.73
CA LYS A 10 3.56 -24.65 -23.00
C LYS A 10 4.76 -23.71 -23.12
N LYS A 11 5.78 -23.95 -22.31
CA LYS A 11 7.12 -23.37 -22.44
C LYS A 11 8.13 -24.49 -22.24
N ASP A 12 9.08 -24.61 -23.16
CA ASP A 12 10.13 -25.64 -23.12
C ASP A 12 9.57 -27.08 -22.97
N GLY A 13 8.44 -27.35 -23.63
CA GLY A 13 7.77 -28.67 -23.61
C GLY A 13 6.92 -28.97 -22.37
N LYS A 14 6.90 -28.08 -21.36
CA LYS A 14 6.11 -28.25 -20.11
C LYS A 14 5.07 -27.15 -19.96
N ASP A 15 4.01 -27.43 -19.21
CA ASP A 15 3.03 -26.41 -18.87
C ASP A 15 3.66 -25.44 -17.87
N CYS A 16 3.44 -24.14 -18.08
CA CYS A 16 4.00 -23.06 -17.26
C CYS A 16 3.52 -23.15 -15.82
N ASP A 17 2.23 -23.48 -15.64
CA ASP A 17 1.52 -23.68 -14.38
C ASP A 17 1.70 -22.59 -13.33
N THR A 18 2.09 -21.39 -13.77
CA THR A 18 2.34 -20.26 -12.88
C THR A 18 1.05 -19.51 -12.61
N ILE A 19 0.72 -19.33 -11.34
CA ILE A 19 -0.39 -18.50 -10.89
C ILE A 19 0.13 -17.08 -10.67
N ASN A 20 -0.42 -16.14 -11.42
CA ASN A 20 -0.08 -14.72 -11.32
C ASN A 20 -1.16 -14.02 -10.49
N TYR A 21 -0.77 -13.45 -9.35
CA TYR A 21 -1.70 -12.79 -8.45
C TYR A 21 -1.88 -11.33 -8.84
N LEU A 22 -3.14 -10.91 -9.01
CA LEU A 22 -3.51 -9.53 -9.30
C LEU A 22 -3.87 -8.84 -7.99
N ASP A 23 -2.94 -8.06 -7.45
CA ASP A 23 -3.19 -7.36 -6.19
C ASP A 23 -4.26 -6.27 -6.36
N PRO A 24 -5.23 -6.18 -5.44
CA PRO A 24 -6.35 -5.24 -5.55
C PRO A 24 -5.87 -3.79 -5.44
N TYR A 25 -4.72 -3.55 -4.83
CA TYR A 25 -4.18 -2.20 -4.69
C TYR A 25 -3.72 -1.59 -6.02
N TYR A 26 -3.22 -2.40 -6.94
CA TYR A 26 -2.84 -1.94 -8.27
C TYR A 26 -3.95 -2.17 -9.30
N PHE A 27 -4.65 -3.31 -9.22
CA PHE A 27 -5.60 -3.76 -10.24
C PHE A 27 -7.09 -3.46 -9.92
N TRP A 28 -7.41 -2.56 -8.98
CA TRP A 28 -8.82 -2.28 -8.61
C TRP A 28 -9.68 -1.82 -9.78
N ASN A 29 -9.21 -0.83 -10.54
CA ASN A 29 -9.87 -0.31 -11.74
C ASN A 29 -8.77 -0.13 -12.78
N TRP A 30 -8.42 -1.22 -13.44
CA TRP A 30 -7.24 -1.29 -14.30
C TRP A 30 -7.57 -2.02 -15.58
N GLU A 31 -7.09 -1.49 -16.70
CA GLU A 31 -7.24 -2.07 -18.03
C GLU A 31 -5.90 -2.03 -18.74
N GLY A 32 -5.54 -3.13 -19.39
CA GLY A 32 -4.31 -3.22 -20.17
C GLY A 32 -3.78 -4.63 -20.26
N THR A 33 -2.49 -4.74 -20.58
CA THR A 33 -1.79 -6.00 -20.79
C THR A 33 -0.81 -6.34 -19.66
N ILE A 34 -0.82 -7.59 -19.22
CA ILE A 34 0.03 -8.12 -18.16
C ILE A 34 0.77 -9.37 -18.66
N ALA A 35 2.08 -9.44 -18.39
CA ALA A 35 2.87 -10.63 -18.70
C ALA A 35 2.89 -11.63 -17.54
N CYS A 36 2.75 -12.92 -17.85
CA CYS A 36 3.04 -14.01 -16.92
C CYS A 36 4.48 -13.89 -16.41
N ALA A 37 4.66 -14.03 -15.10
CA ALA A 37 5.96 -13.95 -14.46
C ALA A 37 6.94 -15.01 -14.99
N GLU A 38 6.45 -16.20 -15.37
CA GLU A 38 7.32 -17.31 -15.80
C GLU A 38 7.58 -17.36 -17.30
N CYS A 39 6.53 -17.50 -18.10
CA CYS A 39 6.67 -17.71 -19.54
C CYS A 39 6.67 -16.43 -20.36
N GLY A 40 6.30 -15.29 -19.75
CA GLY A 40 6.19 -14.02 -20.46
C GLY A 40 4.99 -13.92 -21.41
N THR A 41 4.10 -14.93 -21.45
CA THR A 41 2.84 -14.82 -22.19
C THR A 41 2.07 -13.61 -21.71
N VAL A 42 1.62 -12.78 -22.65
CA VAL A 42 0.92 -11.54 -22.39
C VAL A 42 -0.58 -11.78 -22.46
N TYR A 43 -1.29 -11.26 -21.47
CA TYR A 43 -2.73 -11.32 -21.33
C TYR A 43 -3.30 -9.92 -21.23
N TYR A 44 -4.35 -9.62 -21.98
CA TYR A 44 -5.19 -8.46 -21.74
C TYR A 44 -6.21 -8.78 -20.65
N ILE A 45 -6.37 -7.85 -19.71
CA ILE A 45 -7.41 -7.90 -18.68
C ILE A 45 -8.05 -6.52 -18.51
N HIS A 46 -9.31 -6.52 -18.10
CA HIS A 46 -10.02 -5.34 -17.65
C HIS A 46 -10.66 -5.65 -16.29
N MET A 47 -10.23 -4.92 -15.28
CA MET A 47 -10.63 -5.06 -13.89
C MET A 47 -11.54 -3.90 -13.47
N ILE A 48 -12.66 -4.22 -12.83
CA ILE A 48 -13.59 -3.25 -12.25
C ILE A 48 -13.84 -3.62 -10.78
N ASN A 49 -13.60 -2.68 -9.87
CA ASN A 49 -13.70 -2.87 -8.42
C ASN A 49 -12.99 -4.13 -7.89
N GLY A 50 -11.84 -4.46 -8.47
CA GLY A 50 -11.01 -5.60 -8.08
C GLY A 50 -11.43 -6.94 -8.68
N PHE A 51 -12.44 -6.97 -9.54
CA PHE A 51 -12.88 -8.17 -10.25
C PHE A 51 -12.57 -8.09 -11.74
N MET A 52 -12.18 -9.21 -12.33
CA MET A 52 -11.89 -9.35 -13.75
C MET A 52 -13.19 -9.34 -14.54
N TYR A 53 -13.53 -8.15 -15.06
CA TYR A 53 -14.70 -7.93 -15.89
C TYR A 53 -14.52 -8.52 -17.29
N LYS A 54 -13.30 -8.47 -17.83
CA LYS A 54 -12.94 -9.07 -19.12
C LYS A 54 -11.52 -9.64 -19.09
N GLY A 55 -11.33 -10.74 -19.81
CA GLY A 55 -10.06 -11.48 -19.86
C GLY A 55 -10.05 -12.71 -18.94
N PRO A 56 -8.90 -13.39 -18.79
CA PRO A 56 -7.64 -13.08 -19.45
C PRO A 56 -7.65 -13.49 -20.93
N GLU A 57 -7.47 -12.52 -21.82
CA GLU A 57 -7.37 -12.75 -23.27
C GLU A 57 -5.91 -12.75 -23.69
N GLU A 58 -5.46 -13.76 -24.42
CA GLU A 58 -4.08 -13.81 -24.86
C GLU A 58 -3.77 -12.79 -25.95
N ARG A 59 -2.62 -12.13 -25.82
CA ARG A 59 -2.12 -11.12 -26.75
C ARG A 59 -0.68 -11.46 -27.16
N PRO A 60 -0.47 -12.55 -27.94
CA PRO A 60 0.87 -12.98 -28.30
C PRO A 60 1.59 -11.90 -29.13
N GLY A 61 2.85 -11.63 -28.78
CA GLY A 61 3.68 -10.65 -29.48
C GLY A 61 3.48 -9.19 -29.05
N GLU A 62 2.46 -8.88 -28.25
CA GLU A 62 2.30 -7.56 -27.66
C GLU A 62 3.28 -7.33 -26.51
N LYS A 63 3.69 -6.07 -26.30
CA LYS A 63 4.51 -5.68 -25.16
C LYS A 63 3.60 -5.50 -23.94
N PRO A 64 3.90 -6.14 -22.80
CA PRO A 64 3.07 -5.98 -21.61
C PRO A 64 3.22 -4.57 -21.03
N ASP A 65 2.10 -3.99 -20.59
CA ASP A 65 2.08 -2.72 -19.83
C ASP A 65 2.67 -2.93 -18.42
N THR A 66 2.40 -4.09 -17.82
CA THR A 66 2.87 -4.40 -16.47
C THR A 66 3.10 -5.90 -16.23
N ARG A 67 3.50 -6.23 -15.01
CA ARG A 67 3.75 -7.58 -14.50
C ARG A 67 3.05 -7.77 -13.16
N PRO A 68 2.76 -9.02 -12.73
CA PRO A 68 2.21 -9.26 -11.41
C PRO A 68 3.19 -8.83 -10.32
N LEU A 69 2.66 -8.56 -9.14
CA LEU A 69 3.48 -8.27 -7.96
C LEU A 69 4.09 -9.55 -7.39
N TYR A 70 3.33 -10.65 -7.44
CA TYR A 70 3.70 -11.95 -6.91
C TYR A 70 3.15 -13.04 -7.82
N ALA A 71 3.91 -14.12 -7.96
CA ALA A 71 3.47 -15.31 -8.68
C ALA A 71 4.04 -16.57 -8.01
N ASP A 72 3.32 -17.67 -8.06
CA ASP A 72 3.79 -18.96 -7.55
C ASP A 72 3.48 -20.12 -8.50
N LYS A 73 4.13 -21.25 -8.22
CA LYS A 73 4.05 -22.48 -9.00
C LYS A 73 3.67 -23.62 -8.05
N PRO A 74 2.37 -23.87 -7.82
CA PRO A 74 1.93 -24.83 -6.81
C PRO A 74 2.42 -26.26 -7.06
N TYR A 75 2.61 -26.63 -8.33
CA TYR A 75 3.13 -27.96 -8.71
C TYR A 75 4.66 -28.08 -8.70
N ASP A 76 5.37 -27.00 -8.39
CA ASP A 76 6.84 -26.95 -8.28
C ASP A 76 7.25 -26.65 -6.83
N GLY A 77 6.70 -27.42 -5.89
CA GLY A 77 6.97 -27.26 -4.46
C GLY A 77 6.58 -25.87 -3.91
N TYR A 78 5.60 -25.20 -4.53
CA TYR A 78 5.24 -23.81 -4.22
C TYR A 78 6.41 -22.82 -4.39
N SER A 79 7.30 -23.08 -5.36
CA SER A 79 8.29 -22.09 -5.79
C SER A 79 7.57 -20.80 -6.21
N ASN A 80 8.22 -19.65 -5.96
CA ASN A 80 7.58 -18.35 -6.16
C ASN A 80 8.54 -17.28 -6.66
N TYR A 81 7.93 -16.29 -7.32
CA TYR A 81 8.55 -15.04 -7.71
C TYR A 81 8.08 -13.95 -6.76
N ARG A 82 8.99 -13.50 -5.89
CA ARG A 82 8.77 -12.41 -4.96
C ARG A 82 8.63 -11.06 -5.69
N PRO A 83 8.12 -10.01 -5.04
CA PRO A 83 8.09 -8.68 -5.63
C PRO A 83 9.49 -8.17 -6.03
N GLY A 84 9.58 -7.54 -7.19
CA GLY A 84 10.82 -6.90 -7.68
C GLY A 84 11.86 -7.84 -8.29
N VAL A 85 11.49 -9.07 -8.67
CA VAL A 85 12.39 -9.95 -9.43
C VAL A 85 12.47 -9.44 -10.87
N GLU A 86 13.67 -9.03 -11.28
CA GLU A 86 13.92 -8.42 -12.59
C GLU A 86 13.37 -9.28 -13.74
N GLY A 87 12.61 -8.64 -14.64
CA GLY A 87 12.00 -9.30 -15.80
C GLY A 87 10.89 -10.31 -15.46
N ARG A 88 10.47 -10.45 -14.19
CA ARG A 88 9.46 -11.44 -13.75
C ARG A 88 8.29 -10.76 -13.07
N THR A 89 8.54 -9.98 -12.03
CA THR A 89 7.53 -9.30 -11.21
C THR A 89 7.83 -7.81 -11.10
N ARG A 90 6.79 -6.99 -10.88
CA ARG A 90 6.97 -5.56 -10.64
C ARG A 90 7.52 -5.31 -9.21
N PRO A 91 8.27 -4.22 -8.97
CA PRO A 91 8.70 -3.87 -7.62
C PRO A 91 7.52 -3.45 -6.74
N TYR A 92 7.58 -3.81 -5.46
CA TYR A 92 6.65 -3.28 -4.46
C TYR A 92 7.17 -1.93 -3.96
N GLN A 93 6.54 -0.84 -4.39
CA GLN A 93 7.01 0.50 -4.03
C GLN A 93 6.38 1.03 -2.72
N CYS A 94 5.42 0.32 -2.11
CA CYS A 94 4.63 0.80 -0.95
C CYS A 94 4.01 2.20 -1.14
N MET A 95 3.96 2.72 -2.37
CA MET A 95 3.50 4.08 -2.60
C MET A 95 1.96 4.06 -2.59
N PRO A 96 1.31 4.83 -1.71
CA PRO A 96 -0.11 5.09 -1.87
C PRO A 96 -0.35 5.69 -3.26
N ARG A 97 -1.49 5.39 -3.88
CA ARG A 97 -1.86 5.99 -5.17
C ARG A 97 -1.77 7.51 -5.04
N SER A 98 -1.34 8.21 -6.08
CA SER A 98 -1.16 9.68 -6.04
C SER A 98 -2.44 10.44 -5.71
N TRP A 99 -3.63 9.83 -5.86
CA TRP A 99 -4.91 10.38 -5.41
C TRP A 99 -5.38 9.89 -4.03
N LEU A 100 -4.69 8.91 -3.44
CA LEU A 100 -4.86 8.44 -2.06
C LEU A 100 -3.81 9.04 -1.11
N THR A 101 -2.84 9.79 -1.63
CA THR A 101 -2.04 10.71 -0.81
C THR A 101 -2.94 11.86 -0.39
N GLY A 102 -3.80 11.63 0.61
CA GLY A 102 -4.46 12.71 1.31
C GLY A 102 -3.40 13.63 1.90
N THR A 103 -3.72 14.92 1.99
CA THR A 103 -2.95 15.81 2.86
C THR A 103 -3.25 15.38 4.28
N ALA A 104 -2.21 15.06 5.08
CA ALA A 104 -2.42 14.76 6.49
C ALA A 104 -3.05 15.99 7.16
N ASP A 105 -4.26 15.85 7.68
CA ASP A 105 -4.88 16.91 8.46
C ASP A 105 -4.11 17.08 9.76
N MET A 106 -3.47 18.23 9.91
CA MET A 106 -2.66 18.56 11.07
C MET A 106 -3.56 19.02 12.21
N VAL A 107 -4.16 18.06 12.92
CA VAL A 107 -5.06 18.34 14.04
C VAL A 107 -4.25 18.72 15.28
N LYS A 108 -4.33 20.01 15.67
CA LYS A 108 -3.67 20.55 16.87
C LYS A 108 -4.46 20.26 18.16
N PHE A 109 -5.79 20.37 18.07
CA PHE A 109 -6.71 20.15 19.18
C PHE A 109 -7.82 19.18 18.77
N SER A 110 -8.20 18.33 19.70
CA SER A 110 -9.40 17.52 19.59
C SER A 110 -10.66 18.40 19.60
N ILE A 111 -11.80 17.81 19.24
CA ILE A 111 -13.12 18.45 19.35
C ILE A 111 -13.43 18.96 20.77
N ARG A 112 -12.75 18.44 21.80
CA ARG A 112 -12.87 18.87 23.21
C ARG A 112 -11.94 20.03 23.58
N GLY A 113 -11.22 20.60 22.61
CA GLY A 113 -10.22 21.65 22.85
C GLY A 113 -8.93 21.17 23.51
N ARG A 114 -8.77 19.85 23.75
CA ARG A 114 -7.54 19.27 24.34
C ARG A 114 -6.49 19.00 23.26
N PRO A 115 -5.20 19.23 23.53
CA PRO A 115 -4.14 19.01 22.55
C PRO A 115 -4.03 17.54 22.11
N VAL A 116 -3.59 17.32 20.88
CA VAL A 116 -3.43 15.97 20.32
C VAL A 116 -1.95 15.65 20.15
N ARG A 117 -1.51 14.49 20.65
CA ARG A 117 -0.11 14.04 20.54
C ARG A 117 0.37 13.90 19.09
N GLY A 118 -0.56 13.63 18.16
CA GLY A 118 -0.31 13.60 16.72
C GLY A 118 0.01 14.96 16.08
N TRP A 119 0.00 16.05 16.85
CA TRP A 119 0.45 17.36 16.36
C TRP A 119 1.95 17.35 16.02
N ARG A 120 2.24 17.55 14.72
CA ARG A 120 3.56 17.74 14.07
C ARG A 120 4.64 16.71 14.44
N PRO A 121 5.70 16.56 13.61
CA PRO A 121 6.88 15.83 14.03
C PRO A 121 7.47 16.51 15.28
N GLN A 122 7.37 15.86 16.44
CA GLN A 122 7.93 16.35 17.69
C GLN A 122 9.42 16.01 17.77
N PRO A 123 10.24 16.83 18.45
CA PRO A 123 11.62 16.47 18.73
C PRO A 123 11.68 15.14 19.49
N LYS A 124 12.78 14.41 19.34
CA LYS A 124 12.98 13.12 20.04
C LYS A 124 12.77 13.34 21.55
N SER A 125 11.77 12.67 22.10
CA SER A 125 11.39 12.82 23.51
C SER A 125 11.95 11.73 24.43
N ALA A 126 12.56 10.68 23.85
CA ALA A 126 13.18 9.61 24.63
C ALA A 126 14.58 10.00 25.14
N GLY A 127 14.91 9.54 26.35
CA GLY A 127 16.28 9.56 26.86
C GLY A 127 17.19 8.54 26.15
N LEU A 128 18.43 8.41 26.63
CA LEU A 128 19.49 7.56 26.05
C LEU A 128 19.05 6.09 25.78
N ALA A 129 18.11 5.57 26.57
CA ALA A 129 17.59 4.20 26.48
C ALA A 129 16.29 4.04 25.68
N GLY A 130 15.78 5.08 25.00
CA GLY A 130 14.64 4.93 24.09
C GLY A 130 13.29 4.66 24.75
N THR A 131 13.16 4.78 26.08
CA THR A 131 11.91 4.47 26.78
C THR A 131 10.93 5.65 26.74
N PHE A 132 9.73 5.39 26.22
CA PHE A 132 8.63 6.36 26.19
C PHE A 132 7.58 5.95 27.22
N GLY A 133 7.46 6.69 28.31
CA GLY A 133 6.32 6.55 29.22
C GLY A 133 5.01 7.00 28.54
N PHE A 134 3.87 6.67 29.16
CA PHE A 134 2.54 7.15 28.70
C PHE A 134 2.34 8.66 28.89
N ASN A 135 3.29 9.35 29.55
CA ASN A 135 3.21 10.79 29.78
C ASN A 135 3.69 11.58 28.56
N TRP A 136 2.84 12.47 28.05
CA TRP A 136 3.20 13.39 26.98
C TRP A 136 3.55 14.76 27.55
N ASP A 137 4.85 15.09 27.59
CA ASP A 137 5.37 16.38 28.02
C ASP A 137 5.18 17.45 26.93
N ILE A 138 3.93 17.88 26.74
CA ILE A 138 3.56 18.84 25.70
C ILE A 138 4.26 20.20 25.88
N GLN A 139 4.55 20.63 27.12
CA GLN A 139 5.21 21.90 27.39
C GLN A 139 6.59 21.95 26.75
N LYS A 140 7.33 20.85 26.85
CA LYS A 140 8.65 20.71 26.24
C LYS A 140 8.58 20.42 24.74
N LEU A 141 7.65 19.57 24.32
CA LEU A 141 7.62 19.02 22.96
C LEU A 141 6.90 19.90 21.95
N SER A 142 5.98 20.74 22.39
CA SER A 142 5.24 21.70 21.54
C SER A 142 4.79 22.92 22.36
N PRO A 143 5.73 23.79 22.78
CA PRO A 143 5.44 24.96 23.61
C PRO A 143 4.33 25.86 23.03
N GLU A 144 4.29 26.01 21.71
CA GLU A 144 3.30 26.81 20.98
C GLU A 144 1.88 26.21 21.04
N VAL A 145 1.77 24.89 21.22
CA VAL A 145 0.49 24.22 21.43
C VAL A 145 0.06 24.36 22.88
N TRP A 146 1.03 24.28 23.80
CA TRP A 146 0.78 24.47 25.22
C TRP A 146 0.26 25.89 25.53
N GLU A 147 0.90 26.94 24.99
CA GLU A 147 0.45 28.31 25.19
C GLU A 147 -0.98 28.53 24.67
N GLU A 148 -1.29 28.01 23.48
CA GLU A 148 -2.63 28.12 22.92
C GLU A 148 -3.65 27.31 23.74
N TYR A 149 -3.26 26.14 24.25
CA TYR A 149 -4.10 25.36 25.16
C TYR A 149 -4.44 26.13 26.44
N GLN A 150 -3.47 26.82 27.05
CA GLN A 150 -3.70 27.66 28.23
C GLN A 150 -4.68 28.81 27.93
N LYS A 151 -4.58 29.43 26.75
CA LYS A 151 -5.55 30.45 26.31
C LYS A 151 -6.95 29.87 26.13
N LYS A 152 -7.07 28.66 25.55
CA LYS A 152 -8.35 27.96 25.38
C LYS A 152 -8.98 27.58 26.72
N LEU A 153 -8.17 27.11 27.68
CA LEU A 153 -8.59 26.84 29.05
C LEU A 153 -9.16 28.10 29.71
N ALA A 154 -8.42 29.22 29.64
CA ALA A 154 -8.85 30.49 30.23
C ALA A 154 -10.16 31.03 29.62
N LYS A 155 -10.43 30.72 28.35
CA LYS A 155 -11.67 31.10 27.65
C LYS A 155 -12.84 30.13 27.89
N GLY A 156 -12.64 29.04 28.62
CA GLY A 156 -13.66 28.00 28.81
C GLY A 156 -13.97 27.18 27.55
N GLU A 157 -13.06 27.14 26.59
CA GLU A 157 -13.23 26.40 25.32
C GLU A 157 -12.87 24.90 25.46
N VAL A 158 -12.35 24.48 26.61
CA VAL A 158 -11.90 23.10 26.88
C VAL A 158 -12.95 22.37 27.69
N LYS A 159 -13.35 21.20 27.21
CA LYS A 159 -14.37 20.34 27.86
C LYS A 159 -13.74 19.07 28.42
N ASP A 160 -14.27 18.60 29.55
CA ASP A 160 -13.90 17.32 30.13
C ASP A 160 -14.61 16.14 29.45
N TRP A 161 -15.84 16.35 28.99
CA TRP A 161 -16.67 15.42 28.24
C TRP A 161 -17.29 16.09 27.01
#